data_AF-A0A924AKH7-F1
#
_entry.id   AF-A0A924AKH7-F1
#
_cell.length_a   1.000
_cell.length_b   1.000
_cell.length_c   1.000
_cell.angle_alpha   90.00
_cell.angle_beta   90.00
_cell.angle_gamma   90.00
#
_symmetry.space_group_name_H-M   'P 1'
#
loop_
_entity.id
_entity.type
_entity.pdbx_description
1 polymer ?
#
loop_
_entity_poly.entity_id
_entity_poly.type
_entity_poly.pdbx_seq_one_letter_code
_entity_poly.pdbx_strand_id
1 'polypeptide(L)' 'PARAMGLQDRGELAPGLRADLIRVRLSGAMPIVRGAWHQGERAF' A
#
# COMPACT_ATOMS: atom_id res chain seq x y z
N PRO A 1 -6.00 -10.78 3.70
CA PRO A 1 -4.99 -10.65 4.79
C PRO A 1 -5.47 -9.81 5.98
N ALA A 2 -5.66 -8.49 5.82
CA ALA A 2 -6.09 -7.60 6.91
C ALA A 2 -7.39 -8.05 7.59
N ARG A 3 -8.44 -8.33 6.80
CA ARG A 3 -9.72 -8.88 7.29
C ARG A 3 -9.57 -10.18 8.07
N ALA A 4 -8.76 -11.12 7.56
CA ALA A 4 -8.52 -12.41 8.22
C ALA A 4 -7.81 -12.27 9.57
N MET A 5 -7.06 -11.17 9.76
CA MET A 5 -6.37 -10.84 11.00
C MET A 5 -7.15 -9.85 11.89
N GLY A 6 -8.36 -9.45 11.50
CA GLY A 6 -9.17 -8.48 12.24
C GLY A 6 -8.62 -7.04 12.23
N LEU A 7 -7.69 -6.72 11.33
CA LEU A 7 -7.16 -5.36 11.18
C LEU A 7 -8.17 -4.51 10.42
N GLN A 8 -8.67 -3.46 11.06
CA GLN A 8 -9.71 -2.58 10.52
C GLN A 8 -9.16 -1.29 9.90
N ASP A 9 -7.89 -0.99 10.17
CA ASP A 9 -7.23 0.25 9.77
C ASP A 9 -6.44 0.11 8.46
N ARG A 10 -6.43 -1.04 7.79
CA ARG A 10 -5.59 -1.27 6.60
C ARG A 10 -6.13 -2.36 5.67
N GLY A 11 -5.51 -2.47 4.49
CA GLY A 11 -5.82 -3.50 3.50
C GLY A 11 -6.73 -3.04 2.37
N GLU A 12 -7.08 -1.75 2.35
CA GLU A 12 -7.85 -1.10 1.30
C GLU A 12 -7.33 0.34 1.10
N LEU A 13 -7.45 0.85 -0.13
CA LEU A 13 -7.13 2.25 -0.45
C LEU A 13 -8.37 3.11 -0.27
N ALA A 14 -8.64 3.51 0.97
CA ALA A 14 -9.80 4.34 1.31
C ALA A 14 -9.42 5.44 2.33
N PRO A 15 -10.11 6.60 2.30
CA PRO A 15 -9.92 7.64 3.32
C PRO A 15 -10.15 7.09 4.74
N GLY A 16 -9.37 7.58 5.70
CA GLY A 16 -9.46 7.17 7.11
C GLY A 16 -8.71 5.88 7.46
N LEU A 17 -8.18 5.16 6.45
CA LEU A 17 -7.31 4.01 6.67
C LEU A 17 -5.82 4.43 6.73
N ARG A 18 -5.01 3.59 7.37
CA ARG A 18 -3.57 3.73 7.53
C ARG A 18 -2.90 3.84 6.16
N ALA A 19 -2.06 4.85 6.01
CA ALA A 19 -1.37 5.18 4.76
C ALA A 19 -0.14 4.29 4.49
N ASP A 20 -0.34 2.98 4.45
CA ASP A 20 0.66 2.01 4.00
C ASP A 20 0.44 1.70 2.52
N LEU A 21 1.35 2.19 1.66
CA LEU A 21 1.12 2.25 0.22
C LEU A 21 2.35 1.77 -0.55
N ILE A 22 2.12 1.16 -1.71
CA ILE A 22 3.16 0.91 -2.71
C ILE A 22 2.70 1.55 -4.02
N ARG A 23 3.54 2.42 -4.59
CA ARG A 23 3.33 2.96 -5.94
C ARG A 23 4.06 2.09 -6.93
N VAL A 24 3.32 1.53 -7.88
CA VAL A 24 3.87 0.71 -8.98
C VAL A 24 3.66 1.39 -10.32
N ARG A 25 4.56 1.12 -11.27
CA ARG A 25 4.39 1.40 -12.70
C ARG A 25 4.55 0.09 -13.47
N LEU A 26 3.69 -0.18 -14.44
CA LEU A 26 3.87 -1.30 -15.34
C LEU A 26 4.90 -0.96 -16.42
N SER A 27 5.88 -1.84 -16.61
CA SER A 27 6.82 -1.85 -17.73
C SER A 27 6.49 -3.07 -18.59
N GLY A 28 5.64 -2.89 -19.59
CA GLY A 28 4.94 -4.01 -20.23
C GLY A 28 4.04 -4.70 -19.20
N ALA A 29 4.19 -6.02 -19.03
CA ALA A 29 3.47 -6.78 -18.01
C ALA A 29 4.15 -6.82 -16.64
N MET A 30 5.39 -6.33 -16.53
CA MET A 30 6.15 -6.39 -15.28
C MET A 30 5.82 -5.18 -14.37
N PRO A 31 5.34 -5.39 -13.14
CA PRO A 31 5.17 -4.29 -12.18
C PRO A 31 6.52 -3.89 -11.58
N ILE A 32 6.85 -2.60 -11.67
CA ILE A 32 8.05 -2.00 -11.10
C ILE A 32 7.66 -1.08 -9.94
N VAL A 33 8.25 -1.29 -8.77
CA VAL A 33 8.03 -0.43 -7.59
C VAL A 33 8.72 0.92 -7.78
N ARG A 34 7.99 2.01 -7.52
CA ARG A 34 8.44 3.40 -7.63
C ARG A 34 8.48 4.13 -6.30
N GLY A 35 7.84 3.57 -5.29
CA GLY A 35 7.93 4.07 -3.92
C GLY A 35 7.12 3.20 -2.97
N ALA A 36 7.52 3.22 -1.71
CA ALA A 36 6.76 2.60 -0.62
C ALA A 36 6.60 3.60 0.52
N TRP A 37 5.46 3.55 1.18
CA TRP A 37 5.12 4.37 2.34
C TRP A 37 4.66 3.49 3.49
N HIS A 38 5.08 3.86 4.70
CA HIS A 38 4.61 3.30 5.96
C HIS A 38 4.00 4.42 6.79
N GLN A 39 2.71 4.34 7.09
CA GLN A 39 1.99 5.39 7.82
C GLN A 39 2.15 6.80 7.21
N GLY A 40 2.22 6.88 5.88
CA GLY A 40 2.39 8.15 5.17
C GLY A 40 3.84 8.61 5.01
N GLU A 41 4.79 7.98 5.70
CA GLU A 41 6.22 8.26 5.58
C GLU A 41 6.85 7.45 4.46
N ARG A 42 7.64 8.09 3.60
CA ARG A 42 8.29 7.42 2.47
C ARG A 42 9.46 6.57 2.98
N ALA A 43 9.38 5.26 2.77
CA ALA A 43 10.38 4.29 3.21
C ALA A 43 11.29 3.79 2.08
N PHE A 44 10.89 4.01 0.82
CA PHE A 44 11.63 3.66 -0.39
C PHE A 44 11.27 4.62 -1.54
#